data_AF-A0A843C0H2-F1
#
_entry.id   AF-A0A843C0H2-F1
#
_cell.length_a   1.000
_cell.length_b   1.000
_cell.length_c   1.000
_cell.angle_alpha   90.00
_cell.angle_beta   90.00
_cell.angle_gamma   90.00
#
_symmetry.space_group_name_H-M   'P 1'
#
loop_
_entity.id
_entity.type
_entity.pdbx_description
1 polymer ?
#
loop_
_entity_poly.entity_id
_entity_poly.type
_entity_poly.pdbx_seq_one_letter_code
_entity_poly.pdbx_strand_id
1 'polypeptide(L)' 'MTCRTVYFENPGPENTEETLKLAKARAEELDIKNVVVASATGETGVKASKVFKGYNLVVVTHVS' A
#
# COMPACT_ATOMS: atom_id res chain seq x y z
N MET A 1 -16.85 11.69 13.33
CA MET A 1 -15.83 11.39 12.30
C MET A 1 -15.85 9.88 12.10
N THR A 2 -16.19 9.40 10.91
CA THR A 2 -16.28 7.95 10.61
C THR A 2 -15.08 7.56 9.73
N CYS A 3 -14.46 6.41 10.03
CA CYS A 3 -13.34 5.87 9.26
C CYS A 3 -13.78 4.52 8.66
N ARG A 4 -13.47 4.29 7.38
CA ARG A 4 -13.76 3.01 6.72
C ARG A 4 -12.61 2.03 7.00
N THR A 5 -12.97 0.85 7.48
CA THR A 5 -12.04 -0.28 7.64
C THR A 5 -12.56 -1.46 6.84
N VAL A 6 -11.66 -2.12 6.11
CA VAL A 6 -11.97 -3.31 5.29
C VAL A 6 -11.24 -4.51 5.89
N TYR A 7 -11.98 -5.61 6.07
CA TYR A 7 -11.42 -6.90 6.50
C TYR A 7 -11.45 -7.86 5.32
N PHE A 8 -10.34 -8.53 5.06
CA PHE A 8 -10.26 -9.60 4.08
C PHE A 8 -10.59 -10.93 4.77
N GLU A 9 -11.36 -11.79 4.11
CA GLU A 9 -11.71 -13.10 4.66
C GLU A 9 -10.50 -14.02 4.79
N ASN A 10 -9.57 -13.97 3.83
CA ASN A 10 -8.38 -14.81 3.78
C ASN A 10 -7.12 -13.95 3.68
N PRO A 11 -6.01 -14.33 4.32
CA PRO A 11 -4.70 -13.71 4.12
C PRO A 11 -4.10 -14.18 2.79
N GLY A 12 -3.33 -13.33 2.12
CA GLY A 12 -2.60 -13.73 0.92
C GLY A 12 -2.28 -12.60 -0.05
N PRO A 13 -1.45 -12.89 -1.08
CA PRO A 13 -1.03 -11.92 -2.09
C PRO A 13 -2.19 -11.40 -2.94
N GLU A 14 -3.31 -12.11 -3.03
CA GLU A 14 -4.53 -11.68 -3.72
C GLU A 14 -5.08 -10.36 -3.18
N ASN A 15 -4.85 -10.06 -1.89
CA ASN A 15 -5.31 -8.82 -1.27
C ASN A 15 -4.42 -7.61 -1.56
N THR A 16 -3.23 -7.82 -2.13
CA THR A 16 -2.21 -6.78 -2.28
C THR A 16 -2.72 -5.60 -3.09
N GLU A 17 -3.37 -5.86 -4.22
CA GLU A 17 -3.81 -4.80 -5.12
C GLU A 17 -4.89 -3.93 -4.47
N GLU A 18 -5.90 -4.56 -3.87
CA GLU A 18 -6.98 -3.84 -3.18
C GLU A 18 -6.46 -3.10 -1.94
N THR A 19 -5.52 -3.69 -1.20
CA THR A 19 -4.86 -3.01 -0.07
C THR A 19 -4.16 -1.73 -0.51
N LEU A 20 -3.42 -1.75 -1.62
CA LEU A 20 -2.74 -0.57 -2.15
C LEU A 20 -3.75 0.52 -2.59
N LYS A 21 -4.88 0.13 -3.21
CA LYS A 21 -5.94 1.07 -3.62
C LYS A 21 -6.62 1.72 -2.42
N LEU A 22 -6.97 0.93 -1.39
CA LEU A 22 -7.58 1.43 -0.16
C LEU A 22 -6.64 2.39 0.60
N ALA A 23 -5.36 2.03 0.68
CA ALA A 23 -4.35 2.90 1.29
C ALA A 23 -4.18 4.22 0.52
N LYS A 24 -4.20 4.18 -0.82
CA LYS A 24 -4.15 5.39 -1.65
C LYS A 24 -5.36 6.29 -1.43
N ALA A 25 -6.58 5.74 -1.47
CA ALA A 25 -7.80 6.52 -1.24
C ALA A 25 -7.75 7.24 0.12
N ARG A 26 -7.29 6.55 1.16
CA ARG A 26 -7.13 7.15 2.48
C ARG A 26 -6.04 8.21 2.54
N ALA A 27 -4.94 8.01 1.82
CA ALA A 27 -3.89 9.01 1.72
C ALA A 27 -4.38 10.29 1.01
N GLU A 28 -5.22 10.16 -0.02
CA GLU A 28 -5.84 11.29 -0.73
C GLU A 28 -6.80 12.08 0.17
N GLU A 29 -7.64 11.39 0.95
CA GLU A 29 -8.57 12.03 1.90
C GLU A 29 -7.85 12.83 3.00
N LEU A 30 -6.65 12.41 3.37
CA LEU A 30 -5.86 13.00 4.46
C LEU A 30 -4.72 13.89 3.96
N ASP A 31 -4.59 14.09 2.65
CA ASP A 31 -3.47 14.77 1.98
C ASP A 31 -2.08 14.27 2.42
N ILE A 32 -1.95 12.95 2.59
CA ILE A 32 -0.68 12.28 2.92
C ILE A 32 0.10 12.03 1.64
N LYS A 33 1.37 12.47 1.58
CA LYS A 33 2.26 12.24 0.43
C LYS A 33 3.32 11.15 0.65
N ASN A 34 3.59 10.78 1.89
CA ASN A 34 4.63 9.81 2.23
C ASN A 34 4.01 8.44 2.46
N VAL A 35 4.53 7.41 1.76
CA VAL A 35 4.02 6.05 1.82
C VAL A 35 5.19 5.09 2.00
N VAL A 36 5.11 4.21 2.99
CA VAL A 36 6.11 3.17 3.25
C VAL A 36 5.48 1.81 2.99
N VAL A 37 6.13 0.98 2.18
CA VAL A 37 5.65 -0.37 1.80
C VAL A 37 6.71 -1.41 2.14
N ALA A 38 6.34 -2.40 2.94
CA ALA A 38 7.18 -3.57 3.16
C ALA A 38 7.07 -4.52 1.97
N SER A 39 8.20 -4.91 1.37
CA SER A 39 8.25 -5.90 0.29
C SER A 39 9.53 -6.71 0.37
N ALA A 40 9.41 -8.02 0.64
CA ALA A 40 10.56 -8.93 0.75
C ALA A 40 11.12 -9.35 -0.62
N THR A 41 10.25 -9.69 -1.58
CA THR A 41 10.66 -10.13 -2.94
C THR A 41 10.73 -8.99 -3.95
N GLY A 42 10.22 -7.80 -3.61
CA GLY A 42 10.17 -6.64 -4.50
C GLY A 42 8.92 -6.56 -5.40
N GLU A 43 8.15 -7.65 -5.56
CA GLU A 43 6.96 -7.66 -6.43
C GLU A 43 5.89 -6.65 -5.95
N THR A 44 5.64 -6.61 -4.65
CA THR A 44 4.75 -5.62 -4.02
C THR A 44 5.26 -4.20 -4.23
N GLY A 45 6.59 -3.98 -4.19
CA GLY A 45 7.20 -2.68 -4.47
C GLY A 45 6.94 -2.18 -5.89
N VAL A 46 6.99 -3.06 -6.89
CA VAL A 46 6.69 -2.72 -8.29
C VAL A 46 5.21 -2.39 -8.48
N LYS A 47 4.31 -3.10 -7.82
CA LYS A 47 2.87 -2.79 -7.84
C LYS A 47 2.60 -1.46 -7.15
N ALA A 48 3.22 -1.23 -5.98
CA ALA A 48 3.08 0.01 -5.22
C ALA A 48 3.57 1.23 -6.01
N SER A 49 4.68 1.15 -6.73
CA SER A 49 5.20 2.29 -7.51
C SER A 49 4.25 2.73 -8.63
N LYS A 50 3.48 1.80 -9.20
CA LYS A 50 2.43 2.10 -10.18
C LYS A 50 1.23 2.79 -9.54
N VAL A 51 0.77 2.29 -8.38
CA VAL A 51 -0.41 2.82 -7.68
C VAL A 51 -0.13 4.21 -7.10
N PHE A 52 1.02 4.38 -6.47
CA PHE A 52 1.45 5.59 -5.76
C PHE A 52 2.30 6.53 -6.62
N LYS A 53 2.04 6.58 -7.93
CA LYS A 53 2.73 7.52 -8.83
C LYS A 53 2.49 8.96 -8.36
N GLY A 54 3.55 9.71 -8.10
CA GLY A 54 3.49 11.08 -7.57
C GLY A 54 3.49 11.20 -6.04
N TYR A 55 3.65 10.09 -5.32
CA TYR A 55 3.87 10.06 -3.87
C TYR A 55 5.34 9.78 -3.56
N ASN A 56 5.77 10.12 -2.35
CA ASN A 56 7.06 9.74 -1.81
C ASN A 56 6.98 8.29 -1.30
N LEU A 57 7.26 7.34 -2.18
CA LEU A 57 7.21 5.91 -1.89
C LEU A 57 8.57 5.39 -1.40
N VAL A 58 8.59 4.79 -0.21
CA VAL A 58 9.74 4.07 0.34
C VAL A 58 9.40 2.58 0.41
N VAL A 59 10.17 1.74 -0.27
CA VAL A 59 10.02 0.28 -0.20
C VAL A 59 11.09 -0.28 0.73
N VAL A 60 10.66 -0.94 1.81
CA VAL A 60 11.54 -1.56 2.80
C VAL A 60 11.55 -3.06 2.56
N THR A 61 12.75 -3.60 2.33
CA THR A 61 12.98 -5.04 2.24
C THR A 61 13.56 -5.60 3.53
N HIS A 62 13.48 -6.90 3.71
CA HIS A 62 14.21 -7.60 4.76
C HIS A 62 15.65 -7.85 4.27
N VAL A 63 16.63 -7.54 5.11
CA VAL A 63 18.02 -7.97 4.91
C VAL A 63 18.14 -9.38 5.46
N SER A 64 18.13 -10.36 4.56
CA SER A 64 18.45 -11.75 4.88
C SER A 64 19.96 -11.98 4.89
#